data_AF-A0A523TEF8-F1
#
_entry.id   AF-A0A523TEF8-F1
#
_cell.length_a   1.000
_cell.length_b   1.000
_cell.length_c   1.000
_cell.angle_alpha   90.00
_cell.angle_beta   90.00
_cell.angle_gamma   90.00
#
_symmetry.space_group_name_H-M   'P 1'
#
loop_
_entity.id
_entity.type
_entity.pdbx_description
1 polymer ?
#
loop_
_entity_poly.entity_id
_entity_poly.type
_entity_poly.pdbx_seq_one_letter_code
_entity_poly.pdbx_strand_id
1 'polypeptide(L)'
;MPGVTMILEDITERKKMEEELILLSNAVKMSTDSIVITDIDTKILDVNEATLRMYGVDDKSDLIGKNSFDLIAPEDRENASVVLSDLMEKGSRKIQEFKVITRDGTKKVIEMSLGVIKDADGKPIGLVAISRDVHEHKKTK
;
A
#
# COMPACT_ATOMS: atom_id res chain seq x y z
N MET A 1 8.80 -22.88 40.98
CA MET A 1 8.43 -21.56 40.42
C MET A 1 8.26 -21.65 38.89
N PRO A 2 7.35 -22.47 38.34
CA PRO A 2 7.12 -22.55 36.89
C PRO A 2 6.37 -21.34 36.33
N GLY A 3 5.56 -20.64 37.14
CA GLY A 3 4.76 -19.49 36.68
C GLY A 3 5.59 -18.26 36.29
N VAL A 4 6.76 -18.04 36.91
CA VAL A 4 7.61 -16.87 36.59
C VAL A 4 8.34 -17.06 35.26
N THR A 5 8.81 -18.28 34.96
CA THR A 5 9.47 -18.60 33.68
C THR A 5 8.49 -18.47 32.50
N MET A 6 7.27 -18.97 32.66
CA MET A 6 6.22 -18.86 31.63
C MET A 6 5.83 -17.41 31.34
N ILE A 7 5.69 -16.56 32.38
CA ILE A 7 5.42 -15.12 32.21
C ILE A 7 6.58 -14.41 31.52
N LEU A 8 7.83 -14.77 31.82
CA LEU A 8 9.01 -14.16 31.19
C LEU A 8 9.14 -14.54 29.71
N GLU A 9 8.85 -15.79 29.34
CA GLU A 9 8.84 -16.24 27.94
C GLU A 9 7.75 -15.51 27.13
N ASP A 10 6.52 -15.44 27.64
CA ASP A 10 5.39 -14.73 27.00
C ASP A 10 5.73 -13.24 26.75
N ILE A 11 6.26 -12.55 27.76
CA ILE A 11 6.68 -11.14 27.63
C ILE A 11 7.82 -10.98 26.62
N THR A 12 8.74 -11.94 26.56
CA THR A 12 9.89 -11.87 25.64
C THR A 12 9.44 -12.05 24.19
N GLU A 13 8.55 -13.01 23.92
CA GLU A 13 8.00 -13.22 22.58
C GLU A 13 7.17 -12.04 22.11
N ARG A 14 6.28 -11.53 22.97
CA ARG A 14 5.47 -10.35 22.66
C ARG A 14 6.32 -9.14 22.31
N LYS A 15 7.38 -8.87 23.08
CA LYS A 15 8.29 -7.74 22.81
C LYS A 15 9.00 -7.88 21.47
N LYS A 16 9.43 -9.08 21.10
CA LYS A 16 10.07 -9.30 19.79
C LYS A 16 9.10 -9.02 18.63
N MET A 17 7.84 -9.44 18.74
CA MET A 17 6.82 -9.12 17.73
C MET A 17 6.54 -7.62 17.65
N GLU A 18 6.47 -6.93 18.80
CA GLU A 18 6.30 -5.47 18.85
C GLU A 18 7.50 -4.75 18.19
N GLU A 19 8.74 -5.18 18.46
CA GLU A 19 9.95 -4.61 17.86
C GLU A 19 10.01 -4.83 16.34
N GLU A 20 9.66 -6.03 15.86
CA GLU A 20 9.59 -6.35 14.43
C GLU A 20 8.53 -5.49 13.72
N LEU A 21 7.35 -5.33 14.34
CA LEU A 21 6.28 -4.50 13.80
C LEU A 21 6.69 -3.01 13.73
N ILE A 22 7.39 -2.51 14.75
CA ILE A 22 7.95 -1.15 14.75
C ILE A 22 8.96 -0.99 13.62
N LEU A 23 9.87 -1.95 13.43
CA LEU A 23 10.87 -1.92 12.37
C LEU A 23 10.23 -1.85 10.98
N LEU A 24 9.26 -2.74 10.70
CA LEU A 24 8.53 -2.76 9.42
C LEU A 24 7.70 -1.49 9.20
N SER A 25 7.02 -1.00 10.25
CA SER A 25 6.25 0.25 10.18
C SER A 25 7.13 1.44 9.84
N ASN A 26 8.33 1.53 10.44
CA ASN A 26 9.28 2.59 10.14
C ASN A 26 9.80 2.50 8.70
N ALA A 27 10.09 1.30 8.20
CA ALA A 27 10.49 1.11 6.80
C ALA A 27 9.42 1.62 5.82
N VAL A 28 8.13 1.31 6.07
CA VAL A 28 7.00 1.79 5.25
C VAL A 28 6.87 3.32 5.29
N LYS A 29 7.01 3.92 6.47
CA LYS A 29 6.94 5.38 6.66
C LYS A 29 8.08 6.13 5.97
N MET A 30 9.28 5.56 5.98
CA MET A 30 10.48 6.14 5.38
C MET A 30 10.57 5.93 3.86
N SER A 31 9.74 5.05 3.29
CA SER A 31 9.69 4.82 1.85
C SER A 31 9.39 6.12 1.09
N THR A 32 10.14 6.35 0.01
CA THR A 32 9.86 7.42 -0.95
C THR A 32 8.76 7.04 -1.94
N ASP A 33 8.52 5.74 -2.11
CA ASP A 33 7.44 5.24 -2.95
C ASP A 33 6.12 5.31 -2.19
N SER A 34 5.05 5.69 -2.90
CA SER A 34 3.69 5.71 -2.38
C SER A 34 3.24 4.28 -2.13
N ILE A 35 2.73 4.02 -0.92
CA ILE A 35 2.19 2.72 -0.51
C ILE A 35 0.75 2.91 -0.10
N VAL A 36 -0.17 2.25 -0.81
CA VAL A 36 -1.61 2.23 -0.51
C VAL A 36 -2.01 0.80 -0.19
N ILE A 37 -2.69 0.62 0.95
CA ILE A 37 -3.25 -0.65 1.39
C ILE A 37 -4.77 -0.56 1.33
N THR A 38 -5.41 -1.56 0.72
CA THR A 38 -6.87 -1.65 0.64
C THR A 38 -7.38 -2.98 1.17
N ASP A 39 -8.68 -3.05 1.46
CA ASP A 39 -9.39 -4.32 1.52
C ASP A 39 -9.57 -4.94 0.13
N ILE A 40 -10.23 -6.08 0.07
CA ILE A 40 -10.51 -6.81 -1.18
C ILE A 40 -11.48 -6.06 -2.11
N ASP A 41 -12.28 -5.14 -1.57
CA ASP A 41 -13.24 -4.31 -2.30
C ASP A 41 -12.63 -2.96 -2.68
N THR A 42 -11.30 -2.83 -2.58
CA THR A 42 -10.50 -1.65 -2.99
C THR A 42 -10.75 -0.41 -2.14
N LYS A 43 -11.31 -0.58 -0.93
CA LYS A 43 -11.45 0.49 0.04
C LYS A 43 -10.13 0.72 0.76
N ILE A 44 -9.66 1.97 0.77
CA ILE A 44 -8.37 2.33 1.37
C ILE A 44 -8.44 2.12 2.88
N LEU A 45 -7.54 1.28 3.39
CA LEU A 45 -7.36 0.99 4.81
C LEU A 45 -6.23 1.81 5.42
N ASP A 46 -5.12 1.97 4.70
CA ASP A 46 -4.01 2.81 5.13
C ASP A 46 -3.17 3.30 3.95
N VAL A 47 -2.41 4.36 4.19
CA VAL A 47 -1.46 4.95 3.23
C VAL A 47 -0.22 5.45 3.96
N ASN A 48 0.92 5.48 3.28
CA ASN A 48 2.13 6.11 3.84
C ASN A 48 2.21 7.62 3.49
N GLU A 49 3.16 8.31 4.12
CA GLU A 49 3.42 9.74 3.89
C GLU A 49 3.79 10.06 2.42
N ALA A 50 4.41 9.11 1.72
CA ALA A 50 4.74 9.29 0.30
C ALA A 50 3.50 9.34 -0.59
N THR A 51 2.44 8.59 -0.26
CA THR A 51 1.14 8.71 -0.92
C THR A 51 0.58 10.12 -0.73
N LEU A 52 0.56 10.64 0.49
CA LEU A 52 0.06 12.00 0.78
C LEU A 52 0.76 13.06 -0.08
N ARG A 53 2.09 13.01 -0.14
CA ARG A 53 2.90 13.88 -1.01
C ARG A 53 2.62 13.69 -2.49
N MET A 54 2.49 12.45 -2.96
CA MET A 54 2.24 12.13 -4.36
C MET A 54 0.91 12.71 -4.84
N TYR A 55 -0.13 12.56 -4.03
CA TYR A 55 -1.51 12.97 -4.34
C TYR A 55 -1.85 14.40 -3.92
N GLY A 56 -0.96 15.09 -3.20
CA GLY A 56 -1.20 16.46 -2.73
C GLY A 56 -2.29 16.52 -1.66
N VAL A 57 -2.28 15.57 -0.73
CA VAL A 57 -3.23 15.45 0.38
C VAL A 57 -2.48 15.68 1.68
N ASP A 58 -3.03 16.47 2.61
CA ASP A 58 -2.37 16.82 3.87
C ASP A 58 -2.59 15.78 4.98
N ASP A 59 -3.79 15.17 5.03
CA ASP A 59 -4.17 14.22 6.07
C ASP A 59 -4.68 12.92 5.43
N LYS A 60 -4.20 11.77 5.92
CA LYS A 60 -4.61 10.47 5.39
C LYS A 60 -6.11 10.18 5.56
N SER A 61 -6.77 10.77 6.55
CA SER A 61 -8.22 10.63 6.75
C SER A 61 -9.04 11.11 5.56
N ASP A 62 -8.50 11.99 4.71
CA ASP A 62 -9.11 12.36 3.43
C ASP A 62 -9.11 11.21 2.41
N LEU A 63 -8.30 10.17 2.60
CA LEU A 63 -8.21 9.00 1.73
C LEU A 63 -8.81 7.74 2.37
N ILE A 64 -8.67 7.58 3.68
CA ILE A 64 -9.15 6.38 4.38
C ILE A 64 -10.65 6.19 4.14
N GLY A 65 -11.02 4.97 3.77
CA GLY A 65 -12.40 4.57 3.53
C GLY A 65 -12.96 4.93 2.15
N LYS A 66 -12.21 5.68 1.33
CA LYS A 66 -12.55 5.92 -0.08
C LYS A 66 -12.12 4.74 -0.95
N ASN A 67 -12.63 4.71 -2.17
CA ASN A 67 -12.24 3.70 -3.15
C ASN A 67 -10.91 4.10 -3.81
N SER A 68 -9.95 3.18 -3.92
CA SER A 68 -8.65 3.49 -4.53
C SER A 68 -8.71 3.85 -6.01
N PHE A 69 -9.78 3.50 -6.73
CA PHE A 69 -9.99 3.93 -8.11
C PHE A 69 -10.26 5.43 -8.23
N ASP A 70 -10.64 6.11 -7.15
CA ASP A 70 -10.78 7.57 -7.13
C ASP A 70 -9.44 8.27 -7.34
N LEU A 71 -8.33 7.60 -7.01
CA LEU A 71 -6.97 8.07 -7.22
C LEU A 71 -6.48 7.87 -8.67
N ILE A 72 -7.17 7.03 -9.45
CA ILE A 72 -6.83 6.71 -10.83
C ILE A 72 -7.57 7.67 -11.77
N ALA A 73 -6.85 8.20 -12.76
CA ALA A 73 -7.45 9.06 -13.77
C ALA A 73 -8.59 8.32 -14.51
N PRO A 74 -9.72 8.96 -14.80
CA PRO A 74 -10.91 8.29 -15.35
C PRO A 74 -10.63 7.42 -16.58
N GLU A 75 -9.73 7.86 -17.47
CA GLU A 75 -9.35 7.11 -18.67
C GLU A 75 -8.65 5.77 -18.41
N ASP A 76 -8.03 5.60 -17.25
CA ASP A 76 -7.24 4.41 -16.91
C ASP A 76 -7.99 3.46 -15.96
N ARG A 77 -9.19 3.82 -15.50
CA ARG A 77 -9.99 3.02 -14.54
C ARG A 77 -10.43 1.67 -15.11
N GLU A 78 -10.75 1.63 -16.40
CA GLU A 78 -11.11 0.37 -17.06
C GLU A 78 -9.91 -0.59 -17.10
N ASN A 79 -8.73 -0.09 -17.52
CA ASN A 79 -7.50 -0.87 -17.50
C ASN A 79 -7.13 -1.33 -16.08
N ALA A 80 -7.28 -0.45 -15.08
CA ALA A 80 -7.06 -0.81 -13.68
C ALA A 80 -7.97 -1.93 -13.19
N SER A 81 -9.22 -1.98 -13.67
CA SER A 81 -10.18 -3.04 -13.32
C SER A 81 -9.77 -4.39 -13.91
N VAL A 82 -9.30 -4.40 -15.16
CA VAL A 82 -8.74 -5.60 -15.81
C VAL A 82 -7.50 -6.09 -15.05
N VAL A 83 -6.61 -5.17 -14.69
CA VAL A 83 -5.38 -5.49 -13.96
C VAL A 83 -5.67 -6.05 -12.57
N LEU A 84 -6.65 -5.50 -11.87
CA LEU A 84 -7.10 -6.00 -10.58
C LEU A 84 -7.67 -7.43 -10.70
N SER A 85 -8.48 -7.69 -11.73
CA SER A 85 -9.05 -9.02 -11.97
C SER A 85 -7.93 -10.05 -12.20
N ASP A 86 -6.96 -9.70 -13.04
CA ASP A 86 -5.77 -10.49 -13.31
C ASP A 86 -4.90 -10.72 -12.07
N LEU A 87 -4.79 -9.71 -11.18
CA LEU A 87 -4.04 -9.80 -9.93
C LEU A 87 -4.69 -10.82 -8.99
N MET A 88 -6.01 -10.83 -8.89
CA MET A 88 -6.74 -11.77 -8.04
C MET A 88 -6.57 -13.22 -8.51
N GLU A 89 -6.46 -13.45 -9.82
CA GLU A 89 -6.19 -14.79 -10.36
C GLU A 89 -4.73 -15.23 -10.21
N LYS A 90 -3.77 -14.32 -10.43
CA LYS A 90 -2.33 -14.66 -10.54
C LYS A 90 -1.53 -14.40 -9.26
N GLY A 91 -2.09 -13.67 -8.29
CA GLY A 91 -1.49 -13.36 -6.98
C GLY A 91 -0.43 -12.25 -6.97
N SER A 92 0.14 -11.89 -8.13
CA SER A 92 1.00 -10.71 -8.28
C SER A 92 1.02 -10.23 -9.73
N ARG A 93 1.14 -8.91 -9.95
CA ARG A 93 1.42 -8.34 -11.28
C ARG A 93 2.55 -7.32 -11.20
N LYS A 94 3.47 -7.42 -12.17
CA LYS A 94 4.59 -6.50 -12.34
C LYS A 94 4.13 -5.10 -12.75
N ILE A 95 5.06 -4.16 -12.53
CA ILE A 95 5.06 -2.73 -12.87
C ILE A 95 4.29 -2.45 -14.17
N GLN A 96 3.23 -1.64 -14.06
CA GLN A 96 2.54 -1.03 -15.19
C GLN A 96 2.43 0.48 -14.97
N GLU A 97 2.45 1.24 -16.06
CA GLU A 97 2.21 2.68 -16.01
C GLU A 97 0.72 2.98 -15.89
N PHE A 98 0.37 3.84 -14.94
CA PHE A 98 -0.98 4.39 -14.77
C PHE A 98 -0.93 5.90 -14.70
N LYS A 99 -1.97 6.55 -15.20
CA LYS A 99 -2.28 7.94 -14.89
C LYS A 99 -3.08 8.00 -13.61
N VAL A 100 -2.56 8.76 -12.65
CA VAL A 100 -3.25 9.09 -11.41
C VAL A 100 -3.65 10.55 -11.40
N ILE A 101 -4.65 10.89 -10.60
CA ILE A 101 -5.15 12.25 -10.42
C ILE A 101 -4.89 12.72 -8.99
N THR A 102 -4.25 13.86 -8.85
CA THR A 102 -3.98 14.51 -7.56
C THR A 102 -5.17 15.35 -7.09
N ARG A 103 -5.14 15.78 -5.82
CA ARG A 103 -6.17 16.62 -5.17
C ARG A 103 -6.50 17.90 -5.95
N ASP A 104 -5.51 18.48 -6.61
CA ASP A 104 -5.63 19.70 -7.43
C ASP A 104 -6.07 19.42 -8.89
N GLY A 105 -6.28 18.15 -9.25
CA GLY A 105 -6.69 17.71 -10.59
C GLY A 105 -5.53 17.45 -11.56
N THR A 106 -4.27 17.61 -11.15
CA THR A 106 -3.11 17.31 -11.98
C THR A 106 -3.04 15.80 -12.26
N LYS A 107 -2.77 15.44 -13.53
CA LYS A 107 -2.54 14.05 -13.92
C LYS A 107 -1.05 13.74 -13.90
N LYS A 108 -0.65 12.66 -13.21
CA LYS A 108 0.73 12.18 -13.15
C LYS A 108 0.82 10.76 -13.71
N VAL A 109 1.92 10.44 -14.38
CA VAL A 109 2.23 9.07 -14.80
C VAL A 109 3.08 8.42 -13.72
N ILE A 110 2.60 7.31 -13.20
CA ILE A 110 3.28 6.52 -12.17
C ILE A 110 3.54 5.11 -12.68
N GLU A 111 4.64 4.51 -12.22
CA GLU A 111 4.88 3.08 -12.27
C GLU A 111 4.28 2.44 -11.02
N MET A 112 3.35 1.49 -11.20
CA MET A 112 2.64 0.84 -10.10
C MET A 112 2.89 -0.66 -10.08
N SER A 113 3.29 -1.19 -8.91
CA SER A 113 3.33 -2.62 -8.60
C SER A 113 2.18 -2.99 -7.67
N LEU A 114 1.54 -4.13 -7.93
CA LEU A 114 0.38 -4.61 -7.17
C LEU A 114 0.63 -6.00 -6.58
N GLY A 115 0.22 -6.18 -5.33
CA GLY A 115 0.29 -7.45 -4.61
C GLY A 115 -0.98 -7.74 -3.82
N VAL A 116 -1.29 -9.03 -3.68
CA VAL A 116 -2.38 -9.51 -2.82
C VAL A 116 -1.82 -9.76 -1.42
N ILE A 117 -2.44 -9.16 -0.41
CA ILE A 117 -2.16 -9.44 1.00
C ILE A 117 -3.00 -10.66 1.39
N LYS A 118 -2.35 -11.67 1.96
CA LYS A 118 -2.97 -12.92 2.38
C LYS A 118 -2.80 -13.13 3.88
N ASP A 119 -3.77 -13.76 4.51
CA ASP A 119 -3.61 -14.25 5.89
C ASP A 119 -2.74 -15.53 5.95
N ALA A 120 -2.58 -16.07 7.16
CA ALA A 120 -1.78 -17.27 7.42
C ALA A 120 -2.29 -18.52 6.67
N ASP A 121 -3.58 -18.56 6.34
CA ASP A 121 -4.22 -19.66 5.60
C ASP A 121 -4.14 -19.45 4.07
N GLY A 122 -3.53 -18.35 3.62
CA GLY A 122 -3.38 -18.00 2.22
C GLY A 122 -4.63 -17.35 1.61
N LYS A 123 -5.64 -17.01 2.41
CA LYS A 123 -6.85 -16.34 1.95
C LYS A 123 -6.55 -14.85 1.70
N PRO A 124 -6.97 -14.28 0.56
CA PRO A 124 -6.85 -12.84 0.31
C PRO A 124 -7.62 -12.03 1.36
N ILE A 125 -6.93 -11.08 1.98
CA ILE A 125 -7.50 -10.16 2.98
C ILE A 125 -7.38 -8.69 2.57
N GLY A 126 -6.62 -8.39 1.52
CA GLY A 126 -6.45 -7.04 1.02
C GLY A 126 -5.47 -6.96 -0.13
N LEU A 127 -5.17 -5.74 -0.55
CA LEU A 127 -4.27 -5.43 -1.65
C LEU A 127 -3.24 -4.39 -1.20
N VAL A 128 -2.06 -4.43 -1.81
CA VAL A 128 -1.06 -3.39 -1.68
C VAL A 128 -0.67 -2.86 -3.05
N ALA A 129 -0.67 -1.54 -3.19
CA ALA A 129 -0.17 -0.83 -4.36
C ALA A 129 1.05 0.00 -3.97
N ILE A 130 2.17 -0.26 -4.66
CA ILE A 130 3.41 0.50 -4.51
C ILE A 130 3.62 1.29 -5.79
N SER A 131 3.69 2.61 -5.69
CA SER A 131 3.70 3.53 -6.82
C SER A 131 4.90 4.47 -6.78
N ARG A 132 5.52 4.70 -7.93
CA ARG A 132 6.63 5.64 -8.11
C ARG A 132 6.34 6.60 -9.26
N ASP A 133 6.66 7.88 -9.08
CA ASP A 133 6.50 8.89 -10.14
C ASP A 133 7.61 8.75 -11.20
N VAL A 134 7.21 8.61 -12.47
CA VAL A 134 8.13 8.42 -13.60
C VAL A 134 8.92 9.71 -13.93
N HIS A 135 8.37 10.89 -13.63
CA HIS A 135 9.02 12.17 -13.93
C HIS A 135 10.12 12.53 -12.92
N GLU A 136 9.95 12.17 -11.65
CA GLU A 136 11.01 12.29 -10.64
C GLU A 136 12.23 11.44 -11.01
N HIS A 137 12.01 10.26 -11.59
CA HIS A 137 13.10 9.34 -11.92
C HIS A 137 13.91 9.75 -13.17
N LYS A 138 13.29 10.39 -14.16
CA LYS A 138 13.99 10.85 -15.38
C LYS A 138 15.00 11.98 -15.13
N LYS A 139 14.95 12.67 -13.99
CA LYS A 139 15.92 13.73 -13.64
C LYS A 139 17.24 13.19 -13.05
N THR A 140 17.33 11.87 -12.80
CA THR A 140 18.50 11.27 -12.11
C THR A 140 19.24 10.26 -12.99
N LYS A 141 19.10 10.34 -14.31
CA LYS A 141 19.84 9.50 -15.28
C LYS A 141 20.66 10.32 -16.24
#